data_AF-A0A0W8DM23-F1
#
_entry.id   AF-A0A0W8DM23-F1
#
_cell.length_a   1.000
_cell.length_b   1.000
_cell.length_c   1.000
_cell.angle_alpha   90.00
_cell.angle_beta   90.00
_cell.angle_gamma   90.00
#
_symmetry.space_group_name_H-M   'P 1'
#
loop_
_entity.id
_entity.type
_entity.pdbx_description
1 polymer ?
#
loop_
_entity_poly.entity_id
_entity_poly.type
_entity_poly.pdbx_seq_one_letter_code
_entity_poly.pdbx_strand_id
1 'polypeptide(L)' 'MDFTLLDACETKPNGTTLMLDEVFVMGKTVLYVHIPDRINITQHLQQYTRMIRQSATMYTRAKRTTSSRPGQ' A
#
# COMPACT_ATOMS: atom_id res chain seq x y z
N MET A 1 7.12 -5.85 4.03
CA MET A 1 6.56 -5.01 2.95
C MET A 1 6.27 -5.96 1.81
N ASP A 2 5.13 -6.63 1.86
CA ASP A 2 4.75 -7.55 0.80
C ASP A 2 4.02 -6.74 -0.27
N PHE A 3 4.25 -7.05 -1.55
CA PHE A 3 3.59 -6.34 -2.63
C PHE A 3 3.18 -7.30 -3.75
N THR A 4 2.06 -6.94 -4.38
CA THR A 4 1.56 -7.58 -5.59
C THR A 4 1.90 -6.69 -6.77
N LEU A 5 2.51 -7.27 -7.79
CA LEU A 5 2.74 -6.63 -9.08
C LEU A 5 1.76 -7.21 -10.09
N LEU A 6 1.22 -6.35 -10.94
CA LEU A 6 0.38 -6.72 -12.08
C LEU A 6 1.18 -6.48 -13.36
N ASP A 7 0.95 -7.30 -14.38
CA ASP A 7 1.61 -7.21 -15.69
C ASP A 7 3.14 -7.13 -15.58
N ALA A 8 3.73 -8.07 -14.82
CA ALA A 8 5.13 -8.04 -14.44
C ALA A 8 6.02 -8.83 -15.41
N CYS A 9 7.18 -8.25 -15.73
CA CYS A 9 8.30 -8.95 -16.35
C CYS A 9 9.30 -9.38 -15.27
N GLU A 10 9.42 -10.69 -15.03
CA GLU A 10 10.44 -11.23 -14.14
C GLU A 10 11.70 -11.58 -14.94
N THR A 11 12.85 -11.04 -14.54
CA THR A 11 14.17 -11.46 -15.04
C THR A 11 14.82 -12.41 -14.04
N LYS A 12 15.04 -13.66 -14.45
CA LYS A 12 15.73 -14.68 -13.63
C LYS A 12 17.25 -14.42 -13.58
N PRO A 13 17.99 -15.00 -12.63
CA PRO A 13 19.44 -14.80 -12.51
C PRO A 13 20.26 -15.23 -13.74
N ASN A 14 19.75 -16.17 -14.54
CA ASN A 14 20.35 -16.61 -15.80
C ASN A 14 20.04 -15.67 -17.00
N GLY A 15 19.34 -14.55 -16.76
CA GLY A 15 18.96 -13.59 -17.78
C GLY A 15 17.68 -13.90 -18.54
N THR A 16 17.03 -15.06 -18.31
CA THR A 16 15.75 -15.36 -18.97
C THR A 16 14.64 -14.52 -18.39
N THR A 17 13.74 -14.03 -19.24
CA THR A 17 12.57 -13.24 -18.84
C THR A 17 11.29 -14.05 -18.93
N LEU A 18 10.35 -13.77 -18.02
CA LEU A 18 9.01 -14.35 -18.00
C LEU A 18 7.98 -13.24 -17.81
N MET A 19 6.95 -13.21 -18.66
CA MET A 19 5.78 -12.37 -18.47
C MET A 19 4.79 -13.06 -17.54
N LEU A 20 4.30 -12.34 -16.55
CA LEU A 20 3.37 -12.82 -15.53
C LEU A 20 2.26 -11.80 -15.33
N ASP A 21 1.01 -12.24 -15.40
CA ASP A 21 -0.16 -11.36 -15.20
C ASP A 21 -0.21 -10.81 -13.76
N GLU A 22 0.15 -11.64 -12.78
CA GLU A 22 0.21 -11.27 -11.36
C GLU A 22 1.37 -11.97 -10.64
N VAL A 23 2.09 -11.23 -9.79
CA VAL A 23 3.19 -11.75 -8.97
C VAL A 23 3.07 -11.23 -7.55
N PHE A 24 3.15 -12.14 -6.58
CA PHE A 24 3.27 -11.81 -5.17
C PHE A 24 4.73 -11.90 -4.71
N VAL A 25 5.27 -10.80 -4.16
CA VAL A 25 6.63 -10.72 -3.64
C VAL A 25 6.59 -10.56 -2.13
N MET A 26 7.24 -11.50 -1.43
CA MET A 26 7.43 -11.41 0.01
C MET A 26 8.43 -10.30 0.35
N GLY A 27 8.07 -9.38 1.22
CA GLY A 27 8.92 -8.24 1.55
C GLY A 27 10.27 -8.59 2.16
N LYS A 28 10.35 -9.74 2.83
CA LYS A 28 11.62 -10.24 3.38
C LYS A 28 12.66 -10.59 2.31
N THR A 29 12.25 -10.75 1.05
CA THR A 29 13.16 -11.10 -0.06
C THR A 29 13.56 -9.88 -0.91
N VAL A 30 13.15 -8.68 -0.51
CA VAL A 30 13.34 -7.46 -1.28
C VAL A 30 14.59 -6.73 -0.80
N LEU A 31 15.53 -6.48 -1.71
CA LEU A 31 16.72 -5.68 -1.41
C LEU A 31 16.50 -4.20 -1.77
N TYR A 32 15.94 -3.94 -2.95
CA TYR A 32 15.72 -2.59 -3.46
C TYR A 32 14.38 -2.49 -4.17
N VAL A 33 13.82 -1.27 -4.20
CA VAL A 33 12.62 -0.91 -4.97
C VAL A 33 12.96 0.30 -5.82
N HIS A 34 12.78 0.16 -7.13
CA HIS A 34 12.90 1.28 -8.05
C HIS A 34 11.59 2.05 -8.09
N ILE A 35 11.66 3.33 -7.71
CA ILE A 35 10.52 4.25 -7.74
C ILE A 35 10.67 5.15 -8.98
N PRO A 36 9.58 5.49 -9.70
CA PRO A 36 9.67 6.36 -10.87
C PRO A 36 10.31 7.73 -10.56
N ASP A 37 11.15 8.22 -11.48
CA ASP A 37 11.87 9.49 -11.31
C ASP A 37 10.95 10.71 -11.15
N ARG A 38 9.77 10.66 -11.77
CA ARG A 38 8.79 11.76 -11.80
C ARG A 38 7.79 11.68 -10.65
N ILE A 39 8.22 11.22 -9.48
CA ILE A 39 7.39 11.22 -8.28
C ILE A 39 7.92 12.24 -7.26
N ASN A 40 7.04 13.10 -6.77
CA ASN A 40 7.38 13.94 -5.62
C ASN A 40 7.09 13.14 -4.34
N ILE A 41 8.12 12.42 -3.86
CA ILE A 41 8.01 11.54 -2.69
C ILE A 41 7.47 12.31 -1.48
N THR A 42 7.99 13.50 -1.21
CA THR A 42 7.58 14.32 -0.06
C THR A 42 6.09 14.66 -0.12
N GLN A 43 5.61 15.09 -1.29
CA GLN A 43 4.20 15.42 -1.47
C GLN A 43 3.31 14.20 -1.28
N HIS A 44 3.68 13.04 -1.84
CA HIS A 44 2.93 11.80 -1.67
C HIS A 44 2.89 11.33 -0.22
N LEU A 45 4.01 11.39 0.50
CA LEU A 45 4.05 11.04 1.93
C LEU A 45 3.16 11.96 2.77
N GLN A 46 3.15 13.26 2.48
CA GLN A 46 2.28 14.21 3.17
C GLN A 46 0.79 13.94 2.90
N GLN A 47 0.43 13.67 1.63
CA GLN A 47 -0.93 13.30 1.24
C GLN A 47 -1.38 12.02 1.96
N TYR A 48 -0.54 11.00 1.95
CA TYR A 48 -0.82 9.73 2.62
C TYR A 48 -1.00 9.90 4.13
N THR A 49 -0.15 10.70 4.78
CA THR A 49 -0.26 11.03 6.22
C THR A 49 -1.59 11.71 6.54
N ARG A 50 -2.04 12.64 5.69
CA ARG A 50 -3.34 13.31 5.87
C ARG A 50 -4.49 12.32 5.74
N MET A 51 -4.44 11.44 4.74
CA MET A 51 -5.45 10.40 4.53
C MET A 51 -5.57 9.47 5.75
N ILE A 52 -4.45 9.00 6.32
CA ILE A 52 -4.45 8.18 7.54
C ILE A 52 -5.10 8.92 8.72
N ARG A 53 -4.78 10.20 8.92
CA ARG A 53 -5.37 10.99 10.01
C ARG A 53 -6.88 11.15 9.84
N GLN A 54 -7.35 11.37 8.61
CA GLN A 54 -8.78 11.47 8.30
C GLN A 54 -9.51 10.16 8.53
N SER A 55 -8.96 9.03 8.08
CA SER A 55 -9.58 7.72 8.28
C SER A 55 -9.68 7.37 9.77
N ALA A 56 -8.64 7.62 10.57
CA ALA A 56 -8.66 7.42 12.02
C ALA A 56 -9.75 8.27 12.71
N THR A 57 -9.96 9.50 12.25
CA THR A 57 -11.01 10.40 12.78
C THR A 57 -12.41 9.87 12.43
N MET A 58 -12.62 9.38 11.21
CA MET A 58 -13.90 8.77 10.80
C MET A 58 -14.24 7.51 11.63
N TYR A 59 -13.26 6.62 11.83
CA TYR A 59 -13.46 5.44 12.68
C TYR A 59 -13.79 5.81 14.13
N THR A 60 -13.16 6.85 14.67
CA THR A 60 -13.45 7.35 16.03
C THR A 60 -14.86 7.93 16.13
N ARG A 61 -15.31 8.64 15.09
CA ARG A 61 -16.69 9.16 15.01
C ARG A 61 -17.73 8.04 14.92
N ALA A 62 -17.48 7.01 14.10
CA ALA A 62 -18.37 5.86 13.96
C ALA A 62 -18.53 5.07 15.27
N LYS A 63 -17.45 4.90 16.05
CA LYS A 63 -17.51 4.24 17.36
C LYS A 63 -18.33 5.01 18.40
N ARG A 64 -18.31 6.35 18.36
CA ARG A 64 -19.11 7.18 19.28
C ARG A 64 -20.60 7.13 18.97
N THR A 65 -20.99 6.96 17.71
CA THR A 65 -22.41 6.88 17.31
C THR A 65 -23.05 5.53 17.61
N THR A 66 -22.27 4.44 17.74
CA THR A 66 -22.80 3.12 18.11
C THR A 66 -23.01 2.94 19.61
N SER A 67 -22.42 3.80 20.45
CA SER A 67 -22.49 3.70 21.91
C SER A 67 -23.54 4.62 22.56
N SER A 68 -24.46 5.21 21.78
CA SER A 68 -25.52 6.09 22.30
C SER A 68 -26.93 5.59 21.96
N ARG A 69 -27.25 4.36 22.37
CA ARG A 69 -28.62 3.99 22.77
C ARG A 69 -28.59 3.46 24.20
N PRO A 70 -28.79 4.32 25.21
CA PRO A 70 -29.28 3.87 26.50
C PRO A 70 -30.80 3.70 26.39
N GLY A 71 -31.29 2.49 26.64
CA GLY A 71 -32.70 2.22 27.01
C GLY A 71 -33.74 2.28 25.88
N GLN A 72 -34.09 1.10 25.36
CA GLN A 72 -35.47 0.61 25.43
C GLN A 72 -35.41 -0.85 25.85
#